data_AF-A0A645GNB3-F1
#
_entry.id   AF-A0A645GNB3-F1
#
_cell.length_a   1.000
_cell.length_b   1.000
_cell.length_c   1.000
_cell.angle_alpha   90.00
_cell.angle_beta   90.00
_cell.angle_gamma   90.00
#
_symmetry.space_group_name_H-M   'P 1'
#
loop_
_entity.id
_entity.type
_entity.pdbx_description
1 polymer ?
#
loop_
_entity_poly.entity_id
_entity_poly.type
_entity_poly.pdbx_seq_one_letter_code
_entity_poly.pdbx_strand_id
1 'polypeptide(L)'
;MEKHGYRLFIAVTRFDREREREALFNMLNHQIDGIIYTLSADFDKDFFRKFENVSCPILLTENHPEIDLDSVCFDLRPGMRDAIRHLETQGCRRVLCQVGCFDRTETQLESLTGEFGCKLDTYRWNSTTNTREEFMERILRDRPDGILVQGNPKLDEATAFPPGYRPRLVELGMSPQLVPVSGGVVHLPFWSWIEKMVEVLVGQIENPSAGKIRIKIPTEFVPPDRVAELVRIQSETNSFFMYGTTNGGR
;
A
#
# COMPACT_ATOMS: atom_id res chain seq x y z
N MET A 1 -6.78 3.98 -18.69
CA MET A 1 -6.44 5.22 -19.41
C MET A 1 -6.58 5.08 -20.92
N GLU A 2 -5.74 4.29 -21.61
CA GLU A 2 -5.79 4.19 -23.09
C GLU A 2 -7.14 3.73 -23.65
N LYS A 3 -7.81 2.76 -23.01
CA LYS A 3 -9.17 2.33 -23.36
C LYS A 3 -10.22 3.46 -23.31
N HIS A 4 -9.94 4.53 -22.58
CA HIS A 4 -10.77 5.74 -22.47
C HIS A 4 -10.23 6.90 -23.33
N GLY A 5 -9.23 6.66 -24.19
CA GLY A 5 -8.65 7.68 -25.07
C GLY A 5 -7.58 8.59 -24.44
N TYR A 6 -7.21 8.36 -23.17
CA TYR A 6 -6.22 9.18 -22.47
C TYR A 6 -4.79 8.67 -22.63
N ARG A 7 -3.84 9.60 -22.66
CA ARG A 7 -2.40 9.33 -22.59
C ARG A 7 -1.89 9.49 -21.16
N LEU A 8 -0.90 8.68 -20.79
CA LEU A 8 -0.30 8.71 -19.46
C LEU A 8 1.03 9.47 -19.49
N PHE A 9 1.18 10.42 -18.57
CA PHE A 9 2.46 11.04 -18.22
C PHE A 9 2.84 10.61 -16.81
N ILE A 10 4.11 10.27 -16.60
CA ILE A 10 4.62 9.79 -15.31
C ILE A 10 5.76 10.71 -14.88
N ALA A 11 5.66 11.25 -13.67
CA ALA A 11 6.77 11.93 -12.99
C ALA A 11 7.25 11.06 -11.82
N VAL A 12 8.56 10.81 -11.75
CA VAL A 12 9.18 10.02 -10.68
C VAL A 12 9.94 10.96 -9.77
N THR A 13 9.49 11.08 -8.52
CA THR A 13 9.98 12.08 -7.57
C THR A 13 10.98 11.51 -6.58
N ARG A 14 11.02 10.19 -6.42
CA ARG A 14 11.90 9.45 -5.49
C ARG A 14 11.69 9.84 -4.02
N PHE A 15 10.44 10.05 -3.61
CA PHE A 15 10.05 10.47 -2.25
C PHE A 15 10.68 11.82 -1.84
N ASP A 16 11.01 12.66 -2.82
CA ASP A 16 11.50 14.01 -2.59
C ASP A 16 10.33 15.00 -2.66
N ARG A 17 10.05 15.65 -1.53
CA ARG A 17 8.94 16.59 -1.37
C ARG A 17 8.96 17.72 -2.39
N GLU A 18 10.12 18.32 -2.65
CA GLU A 18 10.21 19.46 -3.55
C GLU A 18 10.01 19.01 -5.00
N ARG A 19 10.55 17.85 -5.38
CA ARG A 19 10.28 17.24 -6.70
C ARG A 19 8.82 16.87 -6.89
N GLU A 20 8.12 16.40 -5.85
CA GLU A 20 6.68 16.14 -5.91
C GLU A 20 5.88 17.41 -6.20
N ARG A 21 6.20 18.49 -5.49
CA ARG A 21 5.56 19.80 -5.69
C ARG A 21 5.84 20.34 -7.08
N GLU A 22 7.09 20.31 -7.52
CA GLU A 22 7.48 20.73 -8.88
C GLU A 22 6.78 19.91 -9.95
N ALA A 23 6.70 18.58 -9.79
CA ALA A 23 6.00 17.71 -10.72
C ALA A 23 4.50 18.07 -10.81
N LEU A 24 3.84 18.29 -9.68
CA LEU A 24 2.43 18.70 -9.65
C LEU A 24 2.22 20.04 -10.36
N PHE A 25 3.04 21.05 -10.05
CA PHE A 25 2.93 22.35 -10.72
C PHE A 25 3.20 22.25 -12.22
N ASN A 26 4.21 21.49 -12.64
CA ASN A 26 4.52 21.28 -14.05
C ASN A 26 3.36 20.61 -14.79
N MET A 27 2.75 19.58 -14.20
CA MET A 27 1.59 18.90 -14.77
C MET A 27 0.39 19.85 -14.94
N LEU A 28 0.11 20.66 -13.93
CA LEU A 28 -0.96 21.66 -13.98
C LEU A 28 -0.68 22.75 -15.04
N ASN A 29 0.57 23.20 -15.16
CA ASN A 29 0.98 24.18 -16.18
C ASN A 29 0.91 23.63 -17.61
N HIS A 30 1.06 22.31 -17.78
CA HIS A 30 0.95 21.63 -19.07
C HIS A 30 -0.49 21.28 -19.47
N GLN A 31 -1.50 21.80 -18.76
CA GLN A 31 -2.92 21.57 -19.07
C GLN A 31 -3.28 20.07 -19.15
N ILE A 32 -2.72 19.25 -18.25
CA ILE A 32 -3.12 17.85 -18.12
C ILE A 32 -4.60 17.78 -17.70
N ASP A 33 -5.34 16.82 -18.29
CA ASP A 33 -6.78 16.66 -18.04
C ASP A 33 -7.10 16.19 -16.62
N GLY A 34 -6.21 15.42 -15.98
CA GLY A 34 -6.37 14.97 -14.60
C GLY A 34 -5.11 14.32 -14.04
N ILE A 35 -4.96 14.32 -12.72
CA ILE A 35 -3.74 13.88 -12.03
C ILE A 35 -4.08 12.79 -11.02
N ILE A 36 -3.39 11.65 -11.10
CA ILE A 36 -3.31 10.68 -9.99
C ILE A 36 -2.07 11.04 -9.17
N TYR A 37 -2.28 11.42 -7.91
CA TYR A 37 -1.23 11.85 -7.00
C TYR A 37 -0.96 10.74 -5.98
N THR A 38 0.14 10.02 -6.18
CA THR A 38 0.42 8.74 -5.50
C THR A 38 1.32 8.84 -4.27
N LEU A 39 2.11 9.90 -4.16
CA LEU A 39 3.12 10.06 -3.12
C LEU A 39 2.92 11.39 -2.44
N SER A 40 2.80 11.38 -1.12
CA SER A 40 2.84 12.57 -0.29
C SER A 40 4.04 12.50 0.63
N ALA A 41 5.25 12.64 0.06
CA ALA A 41 6.46 12.80 0.84
C ALA A 41 6.32 14.10 1.65
N ASP A 42 5.81 13.95 2.88
CA ASP A 42 5.42 15.02 3.81
C ASP A 42 4.15 15.79 3.39
N PHE A 43 2.99 15.23 3.78
CA PHE A 43 1.68 15.85 3.56
C PHE A 43 1.57 17.23 4.18
N ASP A 44 1.20 18.21 3.36
CA ASP A 44 0.99 19.60 3.76
C ASP A 44 -0.43 20.04 3.36
N LYS A 45 -1.32 20.09 4.33
CA LYS A 45 -2.72 20.49 4.12
C LYS A 45 -2.85 21.87 3.45
N ASP A 46 -1.98 22.82 3.79
CA ASP A 46 -2.09 24.20 3.30
C ASP A 46 -1.53 24.31 1.88
N PHE A 47 -0.61 23.43 1.51
CA PHE A 47 -0.24 23.20 0.12
C PHE A 47 -1.43 22.65 -0.68
N PHE A 48 -2.07 21.57 -0.21
CA PHE A 48 -3.14 20.90 -0.97
C PHE A 48 -4.43 21.71 -1.09
N ARG A 49 -4.77 22.53 -0.08
CA ARG A 49 -5.93 23.43 -0.11
C ARG A 49 -5.95 24.38 -1.32
N LYS A 50 -4.77 24.73 -1.85
CA LYS A 50 -4.65 25.58 -3.04
C LYS A 50 -5.23 24.93 -4.29
N PHE A 51 -5.41 23.61 -4.29
CA PHE A 51 -5.89 22.86 -5.43
C PHE A 51 -7.35 22.39 -5.32
N GLU A 52 -8.03 22.64 -4.19
CA GLU A 52 -9.45 22.24 -3.99
C GLU A 52 -10.38 22.81 -5.07
N ASN A 53 -10.05 24.00 -5.58
CA ASN A 53 -10.84 24.74 -6.57
C ASN A 53 -10.20 24.77 -7.98
N VAL A 54 -9.15 23.99 -8.22
CA VAL A 54 -8.52 23.91 -9.54
C VAL A 54 -9.40 23.06 -10.47
N SER A 55 -9.52 23.47 -11.73
CA SER A 55 -10.38 22.81 -12.72
C SER A 55 -9.86 21.43 -13.15
N CYS A 56 -8.56 21.19 -12.99
CA CYS A 56 -7.94 19.88 -13.21
C CYS A 56 -8.21 18.98 -11.99
N PRO A 57 -8.95 17.86 -12.13
CA PRO A 57 -9.17 16.92 -11.04
C PRO A 57 -7.86 16.29 -10.57
N ILE A 58 -7.64 16.34 -9.25
CA ILE A 58 -6.51 15.70 -8.58
C ILE A 58 -7.08 14.60 -7.69
N LEU A 59 -6.72 13.36 -8.01
CA LEU A 59 -7.11 12.17 -7.28
C LEU A 59 -5.96 11.70 -6.38
N LEU A 60 -6.20 11.66 -5.07
CA LEU A 60 -5.24 11.17 -4.09
C LEU A 60 -5.33 9.65 -3.92
N THR A 61 -4.18 8.99 -3.73
CA THR A 61 -4.10 7.58 -3.32
C THR A 61 -4.23 7.36 -1.82
N GLU A 62 -4.25 8.46 -1.06
CA GLU A 62 -4.46 8.49 0.38
C GLU A 62 -5.69 9.33 0.71
N ASN A 63 -6.40 8.98 1.78
CA ASN A 63 -7.54 9.77 2.23
C ASN A 63 -7.13 10.75 3.33
N HIS A 64 -7.17 12.04 2.99
CA HIS A 64 -6.98 13.16 3.90
C HIS A 64 -8.33 13.84 4.12
N PRO A 65 -9.05 13.59 5.24
CA PRO A 65 -10.35 14.21 5.51
C PRO A 65 -10.29 15.74 5.65
N GLU A 66 -9.11 16.31 5.88
CA GLU A 66 -8.88 17.74 6.10
C GLU A 66 -8.76 18.61 4.84
N ILE A 67 -8.74 18.00 3.65
CA ILE A 67 -8.65 18.67 2.34
C ILE A 67 -9.75 18.16 1.41
N ASP A 68 -10.33 19.00 0.58
CA ASP A 68 -11.45 18.65 -0.30
C ASP A 68 -11.02 18.17 -1.70
N LEU A 69 -10.29 17.05 -1.74
CA LEU A 69 -9.89 16.38 -2.99
C LEU A 69 -10.50 14.98 -3.08
N ASP A 70 -10.65 14.49 -4.31
CA ASP A 70 -11.04 13.12 -4.59
C ASP A 70 -9.97 12.17 -4.03
N SER A 71 -10.38 11.01 -3.54
CA SER A 71 -9.43 10.00 -3.06
C SER A 71 -9.93 8.58 -3.30
N VAL A 72 -9.05 7.70 -3.73
CA VAL A 72 -9.27 6.26 -3.77
C VAL A 72 -8.09 5.61 -3.06
N CYS A 73 -8.33 5.05 -1.87
CA CYS A 73 -7.27 4.52 -1.01
C CYS A 73 -7.62 3.14 -0.46
N PHE A 74 -6.65 2.46 0.16
CA PHE A 74 -6.89 1.22 0.88
C PHE A 74 -7.39 1.48 2.30
N ASP A 75 -8.41 0.73 2.71
CA ASP A 75 -8.76 0.52 4.11
C ASP A 75 -8.03 -0.73 4.60
N LEU A 76 -6.91 -0.50 5.29
CA LEU A 76 -6.04 -1.54 5.82
C LEU A 76 -6.63 -2.20 7.07
N ARG A 77 -7.62 -1.57 7.72
CA ARG A 77 -8.14 -2.01 9.03
C ARG A 77 -8.68 -3.44 9.02
N PRO A 78 -9.51 -3.87 8.05
CA PRO A 78 -10.03 -5.24 8.06
C PRO A 78 -8.92 -6.28 7.95
N GLY A 79 -8.02 -6.14 6.96
CA GLY A 79 -6.90 -7.06 6.80
C GLY A 79 -5.91 -7.05 7.97
N MET A 80 -5.54 -5.88 8.49
CA MET A 80 -4.66 -5.79 9.67
C MET A 80 -5.32 -6.40 10.91
N ARG A 81 -6.63 -6.17 11.11
CA ARG A 81 -7.36 -6.73 12.24
C ARG A 81 -7.32 -8.26 12.20
N ASP A 82 -7.62 -8.84 11.06
CA ASP A 82 -7.67 -10.29 10.91
C ASP A 82 -6.27 -10.91 10.99
N ALA A 83 -5.24 -10.24 10.46
CA ALA A 83 -3.84 -10.64 10.61
C ALA A 83 -3.38 -10.64 12.07
N ILE A 84 -3.67 -9.57 12.83
CA ILE A 84 -3.28 -9.47 14.25
C ILE A 84 -4.02 -10.51 15.07
N ARG A 85 -5.33 -10.70 14.82
CA ARG A 85 -6.12 -11.75 15.47
C ARG A 85 -5.57 -13.13 15.14
N HIS A 86 -5.15 -13.37 13.90
CA HIS A 86 -4.48 -14.61 13.51
C HIS A 86 -3.20 -14.83 14.32
N LEU A 87 -2.30 -13.84 14.38
CA LEU A 87 -1.08 -13.91 15.20
C LEU A 87 -1.38 -14.18 16.69
N GLU A 88 -2.40 -13.53 17.26
CA GLU A 88 -2.82 -13.75 18.64
C GLU A 88 -3.34 -15.16 18.88
N THR A 89 -4.21 -15.69 18.00
CA THR A 89 -4.73 -17.08 18.11
C THR A 89 -3.62 -18.13 18.05
N GLN A 90 -2.53 -17.76 17.39
CA GLN A 90 -1.33 -18.54 17.22
C GLN A 90 -0.40 -18.43 18.45
N GLY A 91 -0.73 -17.61 19.44
CA GLY A 91 -0.03 -17.47 20.71
C GLY A 91 0.93 -16.29 20.79
N CYS A 92 0.97 -15.42 19.77
CA CYS A 92 1.79 -14.21 19.82
C CYS A 92 1.23 -13.25 20.88
N ARG A 93 2.07 -12.85 21.84
CA ARG A 93 1.74 -11.89 22.91
C ARG A 93 2.30 -10.52 22.65
N ARG A 94 3.35 -10.41 21.83
CA ARG A 94 3.96 -9.16 21.39
C ARG A 94 4.09 -9.17 19.87
N VAL A 95 3.46 -8.21 19.21
CA VAL A 95 3.52 -8.05 17.75
C VAL A 95 4.20 -6.73 17.42
N LEU A 96 5.24 -6.79 16.59
CA LEU A 96 5.89 -5.61 16.04
C LEU A 96 5.29 -5.28 14.67
N CYS A 97 4.70 -4.11 14.52
CA CYS A 97 4.15 -3.64 13.25
C CYS A 97 5.09 -2.61 12.61
N GLN A 98 5.63 -2.95 11.46
CA GLN A 98 6.28 -1.97 10.59
C GLN A 98 5.21 -1.06 9.98
N VAL A 99 5.42 0.25 10.09
CA VAL A 99 4.53 1.27 9.50
C VAL A 99 5.36 2.17 8.58
N GLY A 100 4.80 2.58 7.45
CA GLY A 100 5.47 3.48 6.52
C GLY A 100 5.51 4.90 7.05
N CYS A 101 6.52 5.67 6.65
CA CYS A 101 6.59 7.11 6.92
C CYS A 101 5.69 7.95 6.01
N PHE A 102 5.22 7.37 4.91
CA PHE A 102 4.40 8.03 3.88
C PHE A 102 3.04 7.37 3.69
N ASP A 103 2.70 6.39 4.53
CA ASP A 103 1.41 5.75 4.50
C ASP A 103 0.62 6.02 5.78
N ARG A 104 -0.71 6.13 5.68
CA ARG A 104 -1.56 6.24 6.88
C ARG A 104 -1.70 4.91 7.65
N THR A 105 -0.75 3.97 7.51
CA THR A 105 -0.80 2.66 8.18
C THR A 105 -0.77 2.82 9.69
N GLU A 106 0.06 3.74 10.22
CA GLU A 106 0.13 4.00 11.67
C GLU A 106 -1.22 4.46 12.22
N THR A 107 -1.87 5.45 11.60
CA THR A 107 -3.20 5.93 12.03
C THR A 107 -4.27 4.83 11.93
N GLN A 108 -4.22 4.00 10.89
CA GLN A 108 -5.17 2.89 10.75
C GLN A 108 -4.93 1.80 11.80
N LEU A 109 -3.67 1.51 12.13
CA LEU A 109 -3.29 0.58 13.19
C LEU A 109 -3.69 1.11 14.57
N GLU A 110 -3.46 2.39 14.84
CA GLU A 110 -3.87 3.06 16.08
C GLU A 110 -5.37 2.90 16.34
N SER A 111 -6.20 2.96 15.28
CA SER A 111 -7.65 2.76 15.38
C SER A 111 -8.08 1.36 15.81
N LEU A 112 -7.17 0.38 15.74
CA LEU A 112 -7.37 -1.00 16.21
C LEU A 112 -6.82 -1.23 17.63
N THR A 113 -6.21 -0.21 18.24
CA THR A 113 -5.64 -0.33 19.59
C THR A 113 -6.72 -0.69 20.61
N GLY A 114 -6.46 -1.70 21.43
CA GLY A 114 -7.41 -2.19 22.43
C GLY A 114 -8.39 -3.25 21.92
N GLU A 115 -8.40 -3.57 20.62
CA GLU A 115 -9.16 -4.71 20.09
C GLU A 115 -8.51 -6.08 20.43
N PHE A 116 -7.24 -6.09 20.84
CA PHE A 116 -6.43 -7.31 21.03
C PHE A 116 -5.87 -7.41 22.45
N GLY A 117 -5.67 -8.65 22.92
CA GLY A 117 -4.98 -8.95 24.17
C GLY A 117 -3.45 -9.06 24.03
N CYS A 118 -2.93 -9.11 22.80
CA CYS A 118 -1.50 -8.97 22.52
C CYS A 118 -1.06 -7.50 22.54
N LYS A 119 0.19 -7.26 22.92
CA LYS A 119 0.83 -5.94 22.87
C LYS A 119 1.24 -5.64 21.43
N LEU A 120 0.81 -4.50 20.89
CA LEU A 120 1.24 -3.98 19.61
C LEU A 120 2.33 -2.93 19.82
N ASP A 121 3.51 -3.15 19.24
CA ASP A 121 4.61 -2.18 19.19
C ASP A 121 4.77 -1.73 17.73
N THR A 122 5.07 -0.44 17.48
CA THR A 122 5.31 0.06 16.12
C THR A 122 6.80 0.29 15.84
N TYR A 123 7.18 0.12 14.57
CA TYR A 123 8.45 0.54 14.02
C TYR A 123 8.21 1.34 12.74
N ARG A 124 8.45 2.66 12.81
CA ARG A 124 8.31 3.54 11.64
C ARG A 124 9.51 3.34 10.70
N TRP A 125 9.23 2.92 9.48
CA TRP A 125 10.22 2.69 8.44
C TRP A 125 10.28 3.85 7.43
N ASN A 126 11.49 4.31 7.17
CA ASN A 126 11.83 5.28 6.14
C ASN A 126 13.10 4.83 5.44
N SER A 127 13.03 4.52 4.14
CA SER A 127 14.16 4.03 3.35
C SER A 127 15.31 5.03 3.20
N THR A 128 15.10 6.31 3.51
CA THR A 128 16.15 7.33 3.46
C THR A 128 16.94 7.43 4.77
N THR A 129 16.36 7.02 5.90
CA THR A 129 16.96 7.19 7.23
C THR A 129 17.15 5.88 8.00
N ASN A 130 16.47 4.81 7.61
CA ASN A 130 16.57 3.52 8.26
C ASN A 130 17.30 2.51 7.39
N THR A 131 18.09 1.67 8.05
CA THR A 131 18.76 0.52 7.46
C THR A 131 18.08 -0.77 7.86
N ARG A 132 18.29 -1.82 7.07
CA ARG A 132 17.82 -3.17 7.43
C ARG A 132 18.46 -3.64 8.73
N GLU A 133 19.73 -3.29 8.93
CA GLU A 133 20.53 -3.65 10.10
C GLU A 133 19.91 -3.09 11.39
N GLU A 134 19.54 -1.80 11.41
CA GLU A 134 18.86 -1.18 12.57
C GLU A 134 17.50 -1.83 12.87
N PHE A 135 16.75 -2.20 11.83
CA PHE A 135 15.49 -2.90 12.01
C PHE A 135 15.71 -4.32 12.55
N MET A 136 16.73 -5.03 12.07
CA MET A 136 17.12 -6.33 12.61
C MET A 136 17.59 -6.23 14.06
N GLU A 137 18.40 -5.23 14.40
CA GLU A 137 18.84 -4.98 15.78
C GLU A 137 17.65 -4.74 16.71
N ARG A 138 16.65 -3.98 16.25
CA ARG A 138 15.39 -3.78 16.98
C ARG A 138 14.68 -5.12 17.22
N ILE A 139 14.50 -5.93 16.19
CA ILE A 139 13.82 -7.23 16.29
C ILE A 139 14.57 -8.17 17.24
N LEU A 140 15.90 -8.25 17.12
CA LEU A 140 16.73 -9.15 17.93
C LEU A 140 16.80 -8.74 19.40
N ARG A 141 16.76 -7.44 19.69
CA ARG A 141 16.72 -6.92 21.05
C ARG A 141 15.37 -7.19 21.71
N ASP A 142 14.28 -6.87 21.02
CA ASP A 142 12.95 -6.87 21.63
C ASP A 142 12.27 -8.24 21.58
N ARG A 143 12.70 -9.10 20.64
CA ARG A 143 12.21 -10.46 20.36
C ARG A 143 10.68 -10.56 20.32
N PRO A 144 9.98 -9.82 19.43
CA PRO A 144 8.54 -9.97 19.26
C PRO A 144 8.16 -11.40 18.85
N ASP A 145 6.96 -11.84 19.22
CA ASP A 145 6.43 -13.16 18.84
C ASP A 145 5.90 -13.16 17.40
N GLY A 146 5.40 -12.02 16.94
CA GLY A 146 4.88 -11.80 15.60
C GLY A 146 5.39 -10.48 15.02
N ILE A 147 5.52 -10.41 13.70
CA ILE A 147 5.95 -9.22 12.98
C ILE A 147 5.01 -9.03 11.80
N LEU A 148 4.34 -7.88 11.75
CA LEU A 148 3.65 -7.40 10.55
C LEU A 148 4.61 -6.47 9.82
N VAL A 149 5.01 -6.87 8.62
CA VAL A 149 6.09 -6.23 7.86
C VAL A 149 5.54 -5.67 6.55
N GLN A 150 6.09 -4.56 6.05
CA GLN A 150 5.67 -3.97 4.78
C GLN A 150 6.72 -4.20 3.70
N GLY A 151 6.30 -4.79 2.58
CA GLY A 151 7.22 -5.26 1.55
C GLY A 151 8.00 -6.47 2.03
N ASN A 152 8.82 -7.07 1.16
CA ASN A 152 9.56 -8.30 1.47
C ASN A 152 11.01 -8.00 1.89
N PRO A 153 11.29 -7.55 3.13
CA PRO A 153 12.62 -7.74 3.67
C PRO A 153 12.77 -9.25 3.84
N LYS A 154 13.86 -9.79 3.32
CA LYS A 154 14.27 -11.19 3.39
C LYS A 154 14.39 -11.70 4.84
N LEU A 155 13.26 -11.76 5.55
CA LEU A 155 13.09 -12.09 6.96
C LEU A 155 12.58 -13.51 7.14
N ASP A 156 11.85 -14.03 6.14
CA ASP A 156 11.40 -15.43 6.12
C ASP A 156 12.53 -16.38 5.67
N GLU A 157 13.73 -15.86 5.37
CA GLU A 157 14.92 -16.67 5.13
C GLU A 157 15.32 -17.40 6.42
N ALA A 158 15.59 -18.71 6.33
CA ALA A 158 15.90 -19.55 7.49
C ALA A 158 17.09 -19.05 8.34
N THR A 159 17.96 -18.24 7.73
CA THR A 159 19.17 -17.63 8.32
C THR A 159 18.93 -16.23 8.91
N ALA A 160 17.76 -15.63 8.72
CA ALA A 160 17.48 -14.26 9.17
C ALA A 160 17.51 -14.11 10.69
N PHE A 161 17.19 -15.18 11.43
CA PHE A 161 17.13 -15.18 12.89
C PHE A 161 18.03 -16.25 13.53
N PRO A 162 18.63 -15.94 14.71
CA PRO A 162 19.48 -16.89 15.43
C PRO A 162 18.72 -18.17 15.81
N PRO A 163 19.41 -19.30 16.04
CA PRO A 163 18.78 -20.54 16.49
C PRO A 163 17.91 -20.32 17.73
N GLY A 164 16.72 -20.94 17.74
CA GLY A 164 15.78 -20.85 18.86
C GLY A 164 14.87 -19.61 18.89
N TYR A 165 14.97 -18.71 17.91
CA TYR A 165 14.03 -17.59 17.76
C TYR A 165 13.46 -17.52 16.34
N ARG A 166 12.14 -17.69 16.23
CA ARG A 166 11.41 -17.69 14.97
C ARG A 166 10.09 -16.94 15.18
N PRO A 167 10.04 -15.61 14.94
CA PRO A 167 8.80 -14.87 15.00
C PRO A 167 7.89 -15.29 13.85
N ARG A 168 6.57 -15.17 14.04
CA ARG A 168 5.61 -15.34 12.93
C ARG A 168 5.57 -14.07 12.08
N LEU A 169 5.66 -14.21 10.76
CA LEU A 169 5.72 -13.09 9.84
C LEU A 169 4.39 -12.94 9.09
N VAL A 170 3.79 -11.76 9.13
CA VAL A 170 2.69 -11.39 8.24
C VAL A 170 3.17 -10.28 7.32
N GLU A 171 2.99 -10.47 6.03
CA GLU A 171 3.34 -9.48 5.02
C GLU A 171 2.17 -8.55 4.74
N LEU A 172 2.37 -7.23 4.76
CA LEU A 172 1.48 -6.27 4.14
C LEU A 172 1.88 -6.16 2.67
N GLY A 173 1.14 -6.87 1.81
CA GLY A 173 1.50 -7.09 0.41
C GLY A 173 1.36 -5.83 -0.43
N MET A 174 2.43 -5.05 -0.56
CA MET A 174 2.50 -3.87 -1.43
C MET A 174 2.71 -4.23 -2.91
N SER A 175 2.97 -5.51 -3.20
CA SER A 175 3.13 -6.04 -4.55
C SER A 175 1.80 -6.59 -5.10
N PRO A 176 1.51 -6.41 -6.40
CA PRO A 176 0.40 -7.10 -7.05
C PRO A 176 0.55 -8.64 -7.03
N GLN A 177 1.79 -9.13 -6.90
CA GLN A 177 2.11 -10.55 -6.80
C GLN A 177 2.16 -10.98 -5.34
N LEU A 178 1.44 -12.04 -5.01
CA LEU A 178 1.51 -12.65 -3.68
C LEU A 178 2.85 -13.39 -3.54
N VAL A 179 3.46 -13.25 -2.37
CA VAL A 179 4.64 -14.03 -1.98
C VAL A 179 4.25 -14.89 -0.78
N PRO A 180 4.56 -16.20 -0.78
CA PRO A 180 4.32 -17.04 0.39
C PRO A 180 5.13 -16.52 1.58
N VAL A 181 4.46 -16.29 2.71
CA VAL A 181 5.08 -15.90 3.98
C VAL A 181 4.47 -16.74 5.10
N SER A 182 5.30 -17.16 6.05
CA SER A 182 4.96 -18.12 7.10
C SER A 182 3.70 -17.84 7.93
N GLY A 183 3.32 -16.58 8.14
CA GLY A 183 2.12 -16.17 8.90
C GLY A 183 0.99 -15.58 8.05
N GLY A 184 1.14 -15.52 6.71
CA GLY A 184 0.11 -15.04 5.78
C GLY A 184 0.39 -13.63 5.25
N VAL A 185 -0.57 -13.10 4.51
CA VAL A 185 -0.46 -11.82 3.79
C VAL A 185 -1.72 -10.99 4.02
N VAL A 186 -1.57 -9.71 4.37
CA VAL A 186 -2.61 -8.72 4.18
C VAL A 186 -2.58 -8.28 2.72
N HIS A 187 -3.54 -8.78 1.94
CA HIS A 187 -3.62 -8.56 0.50
C HIS A 187 -4.26 -7.22 0.18
N LEU A 188 -3.57 -6.43 -0.64
CA LEU A 188 -4.08 -5.21 -1.24
C LEU A 188 -4.68 -5.57 -2.61
N PRO A 189 -5.99 -5.32 -2.84
CA PRO A 189 -6.64 -5.60 -4.11
C PRO A 189 -6.22 -4.58 -5.19
N PHE A 190 -4.98 -4.68 -5.65
CA PHE A 190 -4.29 -3.70 -6.49
C PHE A 190 -5.05 -3.40 -7.79
N TRP A 191 -5.57 -4.42 -8.46
CA TRP A 191 -6.30 -4.24 -9.72
C TRP A 191 -7.62 -3.51 -9.53
N SER A 192 -8.40 -3.89 -8.52
CA SER A 192 -9.64 -3.18 -8.16
C SER A 192 -9.36 -1.73 -7.78
N TRP A 193 -8.21 -1.48 -7.14
CA TRP A 193 -7.76 -0.13 -6.80
C TRP A 193 -7.41 0.71 -8.04
N ILE A 194 -6.65 0.15 -8.97
CA ILE A 194 -6.33 0.81 -10.25
C ILE A 194 -7.59 1.09 -11.07
N GLU A 195 -8.48 0.11 -11.22
CA GLU A 195 -9.74 0.26 -11.94
C GLU A 195 -10.58 1.38 -11.35
N LYS A 196 -10.68 1.42 -10.01
CA LYS A 196 -11.47 2.44 -9.34
C LYS A 196 -10.83 3.83 -9.43
N MET A 197 -9.51 3.94 -9.38
CA MET A 197 -8.82 5.21 -9.60
C MET A 197 -9.08 5.76 -11.01
N VAL A 198 -9.02 4.89 -12.03
CA VAL A 198 -9.31 5.29 -13.42
C VAL A 198 -10.77 5.71 -13.56
N GLU A 199 -11.72 4.95 -13.01
CA GLU A 199 -13.14 5.26 -13.04
C GLU A 199 -13.45 6.63 -12.42
N VAL A 200 -12.91 6.89 -11.22
CA VAL A 200 -13.12 8.15 -10.51
C VAL A 200 -12.49 9.31 -11.28
N LEU A 201 -11.23 9.18 -11.71
CA LEU A 201 -10.56 10.28 -12.40
C LEU A 201 -11.24 10.61 -13.73
N VAL A 202 -11.53 9.61 -14.56
CA VAL A 202 -12.21 9.82 -15.85
C VAL A 202 -13.59 10.42 -15.62
N GLY A 203 -14.35 9.94 -14.64
CA GLY A 203 -15.65 10.52 -14.28
C GLY A 203 -15.56 11.99 -13.90
N GLN A 204 -14.52 12.41 -13.16
CA GLN A 204 -14.27 13.80 -12.80
C GLN A 204 -13.80 14.65 -14.00
N ILE A 205 -13.01 14.08 -14.92
CA ILE A 205 -12.60 14.77 -16.16
C ILE A 205 -13.84 15.05 -17.03
N GLU A 206 -14.70 14.06 -17.21
CA GLU A 206 -15.89 14.15 -18.06
C GLU A 206 -17.00 14.98 -17.41
N ASN A 207 -17.07 15.01 -16.07
CA ASN A 207 -18.07 15.76 -15.31
C ASN A 207 -17.45 16.59 -14.16
N PRO A 208 -16.78 17.71 -14.45
CA PRO A 208 -16.04 18.48 -13.43
C PRO A 208 -16.88 19.14 -12.33
N SER A 209 -18.21 19.13 -12.47
CA SER A 209 -19.16 19.64 -11.47
C SER A 209 -19.70 18.56 -10.52
N ALA A 210 -19.26 17.31 -10.70
CA ALA A 210 -19.57 16.24 -9.75
C ALA A 210 -18.97 16.55 -8.37
N GLY A 211 -19.67 16.14 -7.31
CA GLY A 211 -19.13 16.24 -5.96
C GLY A 211 -17.85 15.40 -5.80
N LYS A 212 -17.02 15.73 -4.80
CA LYS A 212 -15.79 14.99 -4.52
C LYS A 212 -16.10 13.55 -4.08
N ILE A 213 -15.37 12.60 -4.64
CA ILE A 213 -15.55 11.16 -4.44
C ILE A 213 -14.45 10.64 -3.53
N ARG A 214 -14.84 9.93 -2.47
CA ARG A 214 -13.91 9.28 -1.53
C ARG A 214 -14.25 7.81 -1.39
N ILE A 215 -13.33 6.96 -1.86
CA ILE A 215 -13.51 5.52 -1.85
C ILE A 215 -12.40 4.88 -1.04
N LYS A 216 -12.81 3.94 -0.19
CA LYS A 216 -11.95 3.11 0.63
C LYS A 216 -12.14 1.66 0.20
N ILE A 217 -11.08 1.04 -0.31
CA ILE A 217 -11.11 -0.35 -0.77
C ILE A 217 -10.57 -1.23 0.36
N PRO A 218 -11.38 -2.15 0.91
CA PRO A 218 -10.95 -2.96 2.04
C PRO A 218 -9.85 -3.93 1.63
N THR A 219 -8.83 -4.06 2.47
CA THR A 219 -7.87 -5.16 2.38
C THR A 219 -8.43 -6.41 3.04
N GLU A 220 -7.85 -7.56 2.67
CA GLU A 220 -8.18 -8.85 3.26
C GLU A 220 -6.94 -9.50 3.85
N PHE A 221 -7.11 -10.27 4.92
CA PHE A 221 -6.04 -11.17 5.39
C PHE A 221 -6.20 -12.53 4.73
N VAL A 222 -5.11 -13.00 4.13
CA VAL A 222 -5.00 -14.30 3.47
C VAL A 222 -4.05 -15.18 4.28
N PRO A 223 -4.54 -16.28 4.88
CA PRO A 223 -3.70 -17.18 5.67
C PRO A 223 -2.72 -17.98 4.79
N PRO A 224 -1.63 -18.54 5.36
CA PRO A 224 -0.56 -19.18 4.59
C PRO A 224 -0.99 -20.25 3.59
N ASP A 225 -1.96 -21.09 3.96
CA ASP A 225 -2.50 -22.16 3.12
C ASP A 225 -3.20 -21.61 1.87
N ARG A 226 -3.96 -20.53 2.04
CA ARG A 226 -4.66 -19.84 0.96
C ARG A 226 -3.69 -19.03 0.08
N VAL A 227 -2.64 -18.43 0.66
CA VAL A 227 -1.59 -17.75 -0.13
C VAL A 227 -0.92 -18.71 -1.10
N ALA A 228 -0.57 -19.91 -0.65
CA ALA A 228 0.07 -20.93 -1.50
C ALA A 228 -0.84 -21.36 -2.67
N GLU A 229 -2.14 -21.45 -2.45
CA GLU A 229 -3.14 -21.71 -3.50
C GLU A 229 -3.19 -20.57 -4.52
N LEU A 230 -3.32 -19.33 -4.05
CA LEU A 230 -3.42 -18.15 -4.93
C LEU A 230 -2.16 -17.92 -5.76
N VAL A 231 -0.97 -18.14 -5.20
CA VAL A 231 0.30 -18.05 -5.93
C VAL A 231 0.38 -19.05 -7.07
N ARG A 232 -0.12 -20.29 -6.87
CA ARG A 232 -0.19 -21.30 -7.94
C ARG A 232 -1.11 -20.83 -9.06
N ILE A 233 -2.32 -20.37 -8.71
CA ILE A 233 -3.30 -19.86 -9.70
C ILE A 233 -2.73 -18.66 -10.48
N GLN A 234 -2.06 -17.72 -9.79
CA GLN A 234 -1.41 -16.56 -10.42
C GLN A 234 -0.31 -17.00 -11.40
N SER A 235 0.50 -17.99 -11.02
CA SER A 235 1.55 -18.52 -11.89
C SER A 235 0.99 -19.18 -13.16
N GLU A 236 -0.10 -19.93 -13.04
CA GLU A 236 -0.79 -20.57 -14.16
C GLU A 236 -1.44 -19.53 -15.10
N THR A 237 -2.03 -18.48 -14.53
CA THR A 237 -2.68 -17.39 -15.28
C THR A 237 -1.65 -16.51 -16.00
N ASN A 238 -0.55 -16.13 -15.33
CA ASN A 238 0.54 -15.37 -15.95
C ASN A 238 1.25 -16.17 -17.05
N SER A 239 1.35 -17.50 -16.88
CA SER A 239 1.83 -18.39 -17.95
C SER A 239 0.92 -18.32 -19.17
N PHE A 240 -0.40 -18.27 -18.98
CA PHE A 240 -1.38 -18.11 -20.05
C PHE A 240 -1.23 -16.80 -20.82
N PHE A 241 -0.94 -15.68 -20.15
CA PHE A 241 -0.66 -14.40 -20.81
C PHE A 241 0.71 -14.38 -21.54
N MET A 242 1.71 -15.13 -21.06
CA MET A 242 3.01 -15.28 -21.73
C MET A 242 2.94 -16.17 -22.99
N TYR A 243 2.05 -17.16 -23.01
CA TYR A 243 1.80 -17.99 -24.22
C TYR A 243 0.80 -17.35 -25.21
N GLY A 244 0.04 -16.33 -24.79
CA GLY A 244 -0.90 -15.61 -25.65
C GLY A 244 -0.28 -14.54 -26.56
N THR A 245 0.99 -14.16 -26.35
CA THR A 245 1.70 -13.13 -27.14
C THR A 245 2.67 -13.69 -28.17
N THR A 246 2.79 -15.02 -28.31
CA THR A 246 3.68 -15.65 -29.32
C THR A 246 2.98 -16.18 -30.57
N ASN A 247 1.66 -16.02 -30.72
CA ASN A 247 0.95 -16.34 -31.96
C ASN A 247 0.37 -15.08 -32.63
N GLY A 248 1.26 -14.30 -33.22
CA GLY A 248 0.93 -13.17 -34.11
C GLY A 248 1.93 -13.05 -35.24
N GLY A 249 2.31 -14.18 -35.85
CA GLY A 249 3.13 -14.23 -37.05
C GLY A 249 2.30 -14.71 -38.24
N ARG A 250 1.91 -13.78 -39.11
CA ARG A 250 2.04 -13.81 -40.58
C ARG A 250 1.43 -12.57 -41.21
#